data_AF-A0A6B0XWC4-F1
#
_entry.id   AF-A0A6B0XWC4-F1
#
_cell.length_a   1.000
_cell.length_b   1.000
_cell.length_c   1.000
_cell.angle_alpha   90.00
_cell.angle_beta   90.00
_cell.angle_gamma   90.00
#
_symmetry.space_group_name_H-M   'P 1'
#
loop_
_entity.id
_entity.type
_entity.pdbx_description
1 polymer ?
#
loop_
_entity_poly.entity_id
_entity_poly.type
_entity_poly.pdbx_seq_one_letter_code
_entity_poly.pdbx_strand_id
1 'polypeptide(L)'
;MIARGLSPAARWRMVPGLWIGAVLIAGCSAGGGGSADVPVPTEIIGFAPGEDYKLTNYDGIKAYFEGLAASTDRMALEQIGESTRGEPLYLAAISSPSNLRRLERIREITRTLAYARDPAAGYGSVLDEEEARALAREGVAIV
;
A
#
# COMPACT_ATOMS: atom_id res chain seq x y z
N MET A 1 -41.67 -70.91 -14.26
CA MET A 1 -41.90 -69.77 -13.34
C MET A 1 -41.84 -68.50 -14.18
N ILE A 2 -43.03 -67.96 -14.50
CA ILE A 2 -43.44 -66.55 -14.68
C ILE A 2 -42.34 -65.54 -15.11
N ALA A 3 -42.50 -64.58 -16.02
CA ALA A 3 -43.36 -64.20 -17.14
C ALA A 3 -42.82 -62.82 -17.61
N ARG A 4 -43.08 -62.47 -18.89
CA ARG A 4 -43.16 -61.09 -19.45
C ARG A 4 -41.84 -60.29 -19.52
N GLY A 5 -41.45 -59.65 -20.62
CA GLY A 5 -42.21 -59.22 -21.79
C GLY A 5 -42.10 -57.70 -21.94
N LEU A 6 -41.81 -57.28 -23.17
CA LEU A 6 -41.99 -55.97 -23.80
C LEU A 6 -40.81 -54.98 -23.86
N SER A 7 -40.64 -54.58 -25.13
CA SER A 7 -39.65 -53.80 -25.85
C SER A 7 -39.87 -52.27 -25.71
N PRO A 8 -39.05 -51.43 -26.38
CA PRO A 8 -38.68 -50.09 -25.94
C PRO A 8 -39.57 -48.98 -26.51
N ALA A 9 -39.63 -47.84 -25.81
CA ALA A 9 -39.97 -46.56 -26.41
C ALA A 9 -39.50 -45.41 -25.52
N ALA A 10 -38.88 -44.41 -26.16
CA ALA A 10 -39.16 -42.98 -26.01
C ALA A 10 -37.88 -42.14 -26.04
N ARG A 11 -37.56 -41.67 -27.25
CA ARG A 11 -36.66 -40.53 -27.51
C ARG A 11 -37.24 -39.30 -26.81
N TRP A 12 -36.57 -38.77 -25.79
CA TRP A 12 -36.93 -37.49 -25.21
C TRP A 12 -36.28 -36.36 -26.00
N ARG A 13 -37.13 -35.58 -26.67
CA ARG A 13 -36.86 -34.22 -27.18
C ARG A 13 -36.95 -33.28 -25.99
N MET A 14 -35.87 -32.60 -25.62
CA MET A 14 -35.94 -31.40 -24.77
C MET A 14 -35.66 -30.16 -25.62
N VAL A 15 -36.52 -29.16 -25.41
CA VAL A 15 -36.76 -27.96 -26.21
C VAL A 15 -35.74 -26.86 -25.85
N PRO A 16 -35.30 -26.00 -26.80
CA PRO A 16 -34.45 -24.85 -26.49
C PRO A 16 -35.30 -23.62 -26.15
N GLY A 17 -34.84 -22.80 -25.20
CA GLY A 17 -35.27 -21.41 -25.08
C GLY A 17 -35.58 -20.98 -23.65
N LEU A 18 -34.68 -20.20 -23.06
CA LEU A 18 -34.96 -18.84 -22.55
C LEU A 18 -33.64 -18.24 -22.03
N TRP A 19 -33.00 -17.41 -22.85
CA TRP A 19 -31.85 -16.60 -22.44
C TRP A 19 -32.37 -15.32 -21.79
N ILE A 20 -32.29 -15.21 -20.47
CA ILE A 20 -32.52 -13.94 -19.76
C ILE A 20 -31.17 -13.28 -19.55
N GLY A 21 -30.85 -12.29 -20.38
CA GLY A 21 -29.73 -11.39 -20.19
C GLY A 21 -30.12 -10.28 -19.20
N ALA A 22 -29.61 -10.36 -17.96
CA ALA A 22 -29.70 -9.26 -17.00
C ALA A 22 -28.40 -8.45 -17.06
N VAL A 23 -28.46 -7.28 -17.69
CA VAL A 23 -27.39 -6.29 -17.70
C VAL A 23 -27.46 -5.51 -16.39
N LEU A 24 -26.52 -5.77 -15.47
CA LEU A 24 -26.32 -4.96 -14.26
C LEU A 24 -25.33 -3.85 -14.58
N ILE A 25 -25.85 -2.63 -14.80
CA ILE A 25 -25.06 -1.40 -14.78
C ILE A 25 -24.76 -1.11 -13.30
N ALA A 26 -23.65 -1.64 -12.81
CA ALA A 26 -23.09 -1.26 -11.53
C ALA A 26 -22.48 0.14 -11.68
N GLY A 27 -23.18 1.14 -11.17
CA GLY A 27 -22.73 2.53 -11.15
C GLY A 27 -21.40 2.66 -10.42
N CYS A 28 -20.43 3.33 -11.06
CA CYS A 28 -19.20 3.78 -10.42
C CYS A 28 -19.55 4.73 -9.28
N SER A 29 -19.49 4.25 -8.04
CA SER A 29 -19.45 5.10 -6.87
C SER A 29 -18.17 5.93 -6.93
N ALA A 30 -18.30 7.25 -7.07
CA ALA A 30 -17.21 8.18 -6.88
C ALA A 30 -16.65 8.00 -5.46
N GLY A 31 -15.34 7.74 -5.36
CA GLY A 31 -14.65 7.59 -4.09
C GLY A 31 -14.75 8.88 -3.28
N GLY A 32 -15.60 8.88 -2.26
CA GLY A 32 -15.56 9.88 -1.21
C GLY A 32 -14.28 9.68 -0.40
N GLY A 33 -13.36 10.64 -0.51
CA GLY A 33 -12.28 10.78 0.47
C GLY A 33 -12.89 11.18 1.80
N GLY A 34 -13.28 10.19 2.60
CA GLY A 34 -13.69 10.42 3.97
C GLY A 34 -12.52 11.04 4.71
N SER A 35 -12.75 12.20 5.33
CA SER A 35 -11.88 12.69 6.39
C SER A 35 -11.95 11.66 7.51
N ALA A 36 -11.09 10.65 7.45
CA ALA A 36 -10.78 9.86 8.61
C ALA A 36 -10.33 10.83 9.71
N ASP A 37 -10.91 10.68 10.89
CA ASP A 37 -10.58 11.50 12.05
C ASP A 37 -9.09 11.23 12.36
N VAL A 38 -8.23 12.17 11.98
CA VAL A 38 -6.77 12.01 12.13
C VAL A 38 -6.47 12.23 13.60
N PRO A 39 -5.97 11.21 14.32
CA PRO A 39 -5.77 11.31 15.76
C PRO A 39 -4.76 12.41 16.04
N VAL A 40 -5.11 13.34 16.93
CA VAL A 40 -4.16 14.36 17.37
C VAL A 40 -3.28 13.79 18.49
N PRO A 41 -2.00 14.17 18.58
CA PRO A 41 -1.11 13.65 19.61
C PRO A 41 -1.71 13.78 21.01
N THR A 42 -2.32 14.91 21.33
CA THR A 42 -2.86 15.21 22.67
C THR A 42 -3.94 14.23 23.13
N GLU A 43 -4.66 13.56 22.21
CA GLU A 43 -5.64 12.52 22.56
C GLU A 43 -4.99 11.21 23.02
N ILE A 44 -3.79 10.91 22.52
CA ILE A 44 -3.06 9.66 22.80
C ILE A 44 -2.01 9.87 23.90
N ILE A 45 -1.21 10.92 23.79
CA ILE A 45 -0.12 11.23 24.74
C ILE A 45 -0.55 12.15 25.90
N GLY A 46 -1.72 12.82 25.80
CA GLY A 46 -2.27 13.65 26.89
C GLY A 46 -1.68 15.06 27.02
N PHE A 47 -0.75 15.45 26.15
CA PHE A 47 -0.14 16.77 26.10
C PHE A 47 0.31 17.14 24.68
N ALA A 48 0.66 18.40 24.44
CA ALA A 48 1.13 18.83 23.12
C ALA A 48 2.61 18.43 22.91
N PRO A 49 3.01 18.00 21.69
CA PRO A 49 4.42 17.78 21.39
C PRO A 49 5.23 19.06 21.62
N GLY A 50 6.33 18.95 22.37
CA GLY A 50 7.19 20.09 22.71
C GLY A 50 6.70 20.94 23.89
N GLU A 51 5.67 20.52 24.62
CA GLU A 51 5.26 21.17 25.85
C GLU A 51 6.35 21.06 26.94
N ASP A 52 6.59 22.15 27.67
CA ASP A 52 7.66 22.26 28.65
C ASP A 52 7.57 21.16 29.72
N TYR A 53 8.72 20.53 29.99
CA TYR A 53 8.87 19.46 30.98
C TYR A 53 7.98 18.22 30.75
N LYS A 54 7.46 18.03 29.52
CA LYS A 54 6.68 16.83 29.16
C LYS A 54 7.36 16.03 28.05
N LEU A 55 7.55 14.73 28.29
CA LEU A 55 8.12 13.81 27.32
C LEU A 55 7.38 12.48 27.40
N THR A 56 6.95 11.97 26.24
CA THR A 56 6.31 10.65 26.15
C THR A 56 7.38 9.56 26.07
N ASN A 57 7.05 8.38 26.59
CA ASN A 57 7.89 7.20 26.41
C ASN A 57 7.70 6.61 24.99
N TYR A 58 8.46 5.56 24.69
CA TYR A 58 8.41 4.87 23.42
C TYR A 58 7.01 4.32 23.09
N ASP A 59 6.32 3.71 24.06
CA ASP A 59 4.99 3.12 23.86
C ASP A 59 3.96 4.17 23.41
N GLY A 60 3.99 5.37 24.00
CA GLY A 60 3.11 6.46 23.60
C GLY A 60 3.42 6.97 22.18
N ILE A 61 4.69 7.06 21.81
CA ILE A 61 5.10 7.45 20.44
C ILE A 61 4.63 6.39 19.45
N LYS A 62 4.89 5.12 19.75
CA LYS A 62 4.50 3.97 18.92
C LYS A 62 2.98 3.96 18.71
N ALA A 63 2.20 4.03 19.78
CA ALA A 63 0.74 4.01 19.72
C ALA A 63 0.19 5.16 18.85
N TYR A 64 0.79 6.35 18.96
CA TYR A 64 0.41 7.49 18.12
C TYR A 64 0.68 7.22 16.63
N PHE A 65 1.87 6.77 16.25
CA PHE A 65 2.19 6.52 14.85
C PHE A 65 1.43 5.33 14.25
N GLU A 66 1.15 4.29 15.03
CA GLU A 66 0.30 3.17 14.60
C GLU A 66 -1.14 3.62 14.35
N GLY A 67 -1.71 4.42 15.27
CA GLY A 67 -3.04 5.00 15.08
C GLY A 67 -3.10 5.95 13.89
N LEU A 68 -2.08 6.79 13.73
CA LEU A 68 -1.97 7.71 12.60
C LEU A 68 -1.89 6.94 11.27
N ALA A 69 -1.10 5.86 11.20
CA ALA A 69 -0.96 5.03 9.99
C ALA A 69 -2.29 4.38 9.59
N ALA A 70 -3.09 3.95 10.57
CA ALA A 70 -4.40 3.37 10.32
C ALA A 70 -5.43 4.41 9.82
N SER A 71 -5.22 5.69 10.12
CA SER A 71 -6.15 6.78 9.81
C SER A 71 -5.92 7.44 8.45
N THR A 72 -4.76 7.29 7.80
CA THR A 72 -4.44 8.06 6.58
C THR A 72 -3.81 7.22 5.48
N ASP A 73 -4.10 7.56 4.22
CA ASP A 73 -3.42 7.01 3.03
C ASP A 73 -2.13 7.76 2.67
N ARG A 74 -1.75 8.76 3.48
CA ARG A 74 -0.56 9.61 3.29
C ARG A 74 0.64 9.21 4.13
N MET A 75 0.52 8.11 4.88
CA MET A 75 1.62 7.57 5.68
C MET A 75 1.71 6.06 5.48
N ALA A 76 2.93 5.55 5.35
CA ALA A 76 3.25 4.14 5.50
C ALA A 76 4.17 3.98 6.71
N LEU A 77 3.84 3.03 7.60
CA LEU A 77 4.63 2.70 8.76
C LEU A 77 5.19 1.29 8.58
N GLU A 78 6.51 1.17 8.46
CA GLU A 78 7.20 -0.10 8.24
C GLU A 78 8.11 -0.43 9.41
N GLN A 79 8.07 -1.67 9.89
CA GLN A 79 9.05 -2.15 10.86
C GLN A 79 10.34 -2.52 10.11
N ILE A 80 11.44 -1.82 10.39
CA ILE A 80 12.74 -2.05 9.75
C ILE A 80 13.66 -2.98 10.54
N GLY A 81 13.27 -3.33 11.77
CA GLY A 81 14.02 -4.25 12.61
C GLY A 81 13.59 -4.14 14.07
N GLU A 82 14.50 -4.58 14.95
CA GLU A 82 14.36 -4.49 16.40
C GLU A 82 15.56 -3.75 16.99
N SER A 83 15.31 -3.01 18.07
CA SER A 83 16.33 -2.33 18.85
C SER A 83 17.11 -3.34 19.71
N THR A 84 18.19 -2.87 20.36
CA THR A 84 18.97 -3.68 21.31
C THR A 84 18.16 -4.16 22.52
N ARG A 85 16.99 -3.56 22.77
CA ARG A 85 16.06 -3.93 23.85
C ARG A 85 14.92 -4.83 23.38
N GLY A 86 14.91 -5.23 22.11
CA GLY A 86 13.82 -6.00 21.50
C GLY A 86 12.60 -5.17 21.09
N GLU A 87 12.64 -3.85 21.24
CA GLU A 87 11.54 -2.98 20.79
C GLU A 87 11.60 -2.80 19.26
N PRO A 88 10.45 -2.81 18.55
CA PRO A 88 10.42 -2.61 17.11
C PRO A 88 11.01 -1.26 16.71
N LEU A 89 11.76 -1.20 15.62
CA LEU A 89 12.18 0.05 15.01
C LEU A 89 11.28 0.32 13.80
N TYR A 90 10.58 1.46 13.83
CA TYR A 90 9.68 1.86 12.77
C TYR A 90 10.28 2.94 11.88
N LEU A 91 10.01 2.85 10.58
CA LEU A 91 10.20 3.89 9.57
C LEU A 91 8.82 4.41 9.19
N ALA A 92 8.58 5.70 9.41
CA ALA A 92 7.37 6.39 8.95
C ALA A 92 7.68 7.15 7.66
N ALA A 93 7.13 6.70 6.53
CA ALA A 93 7.19 7.40 5.25
C ALA A 93 5.92 8.23 5.06
N ILE A 94 6.05 9.56 5.07
CA ILE A 94 4.93 10.50 4.91
C ILE A 94 5.04 11.15 3.53
N SER A 95 4.04 10.96 2.68
CA SER A 95 4.03 11.56 1.34
C SER A 95 2.64 11.56 0.72
N SER A 96 2.53 11.95 -0.55
CA SER A 96 1.29 11.76 -1.31
C SER A 96 1.02 10.26 -1.54
N PRO A 97 -0.25 9.83 -1.64
CA PRO A 97 -0.58 8.42 -1.89
C PRO A 97 0.03 7.90 -3.20
N SER A 98 0.17 8.76 -4.21
CA SER A 98 0.85 8.42 -5.47
C SER A 98 2.36 8.15 -5.31
N ASN A 99 3.02 8.85 -4.39
CA ASN A 99 4.44 8.63 -4.10
C ASN A 99 4.63 7.34 -3.31
N LEU A 100 3.80 7.11 -2.29
CA LEU A 100 3.88 5.90 -1.45
C LEU A 100 3.68 4.62 -2.26
N ARG A 101 2.80 4.62 -3.27
CA ARG A 101 2.65 3.48 -4.21
C ARG A 101 3.90 3.16 -5.02
N ARG A 102 4.85 4.10 -5.14
CA ARG A 102 6.11 3.95 -5.87
C ARG A 102 7.32 4.17 -4.98
N LEU A 103 7.18 3.97 -3.66
CA LEU A 103 8.22 4.30 -2.68
C LEU A 103 9.55 3.60 -2.99
N GLU A 104 9.51 2.34 -3.39
CA GLU A 104 10.71 1.59 -3.78
C GLU A 104 11.41 2.16 -5.01
N ARG A 105 10.67 2.65 -6.01
CA ARG A 105 11.26 3.34 -7.18
C ARG A 105 11.93 4.65 -6.76
N ILE A 106 11.27 5.43 -5.91
CA ILE A 106 11.82 6.69 -5.40
C ILE A 106 13.10 6.43 -4.58
N ARG A 107 13.09 5.38 -3.76
CA ARG A 107 14.25 4.94 -2.97
C ARG A 107 15.42 4.53 -3.86
N GLU A 108 15.14 3.79 -4.93
CA GLU A 108 16.17 3.39 -5.90
C GLU A 108 16.76 4.59 -6.63
N ILE A 109 15.91 5.49 -7.17
CA ILE A 109 16.38 6.74 -7.81
C ILE A 109 17.30 7.52 -6.86
N THR A 110 16.87 7.70 -5.61
CA THR A 110 17.63 8.44 -4.61
C THR A 110 18.99 7.78 -4.34
N ARG A 111 19.01 6.44 -4.25
CA ARG A 111 20.23 5.66 -4.07
C ARG A 111 21.19 5.80 -5.26
N THR A 112 20.69 5.67 -6.50
CA THR A 112 21.49 5.79 -7.72
C THR A 112 22.11 7.19 -7.82
N LEU A 113 21.32 8.24 -7.59
CA LEU A 113 21.80 9.63 -7.61
C LEU A 113 22.80 9.91 -6.48
N ALA A 114 22.58 9.37 -5.26
CA ALA A 114 23.47 9.57 -4.13
C ALA A 114 24.87 8.95 -4.35
N TYR A 115 24.95 7.80 -5.03
CA TYR A 115 26.22 7.15 -5.35
C TYR A 115 26.84 7.61 -6.67
N ALA A 116 26.10 8.38 -7.50
CA ALA A 116 26.51 8.82 -8.84
C ALA A 116 27.06 7.70 -9.73
N ARG A 117 26.51 6.49 -9.58
CA ARG A 117 27.05 5.26 -10.14
C ARG A 117 26.02 4.59 -11.05
N ASP A 118 26.48 4.07 -12.19
CA ASP A 118 25.67 3.18 -13.02
C ASP A 118 25.42 1.84 -12.28
N PRO A 119 24.15 1.53 -11.95
CA PRO A 119 23.79 0.31 -11.22
C PRO A 119 24.09 -0.97 -12.00
N ALA A 120 24.23 -0.92 -13.33
CA ALA A 120 24.58 -2.07 -14.17
C ALA A 120 26.09 -2.32 -14.27
N ALA A 121 26.92 -1.27 -14.19
CA ALA A 121 28.37 -1.35 -14.44
C ALA A 121 29.25 -1.53 -13.18
N GLY A 122 28.69 -1.36 -11.97
CA GLY A 122 29.40 -1.69 -10.72
C GLY A 122 30.44 -0.65 -10.26
N TYR A 123 31.48 -1.08 -9.53
CA TYR A 123 32.48 -0.16 -8.94
C TYR A 123 33.35 0.51 -10.01
N GLY A 124 33.50 1.84 -9.91
CA GLY A 124 34.31 2.65 -10.82
C GLY A 124 33.55 3.21 -12.03
N SER A 125 32.25 2.93 -12.16
CA SER A 125 31.40 3.56 -13.17
C SER A 125 30.90 4.93 -12.71
N VAL A 126 30.58 5.78 -13.69
CA VAL A 126 29.95 7.09 -13.49
C VAL A 126 28.61 7.04 -14.22
N LEU A 127 27.55 7.48 -13.55
CA LEU A 127 26.24 7.60 -14.16
C LEU A 127 26.27 8.66 -15.28
N ASP A 128 25.68 8.33 -16.43
CA ASP A 128 25.59 9.28 -17.55
C ASP A 128 24.78 10.53 -17.15
N GLU A 129 25.16 11.69 -17.67
CA GLU A 129 24.55 12.96 -17.28
C GLU A 129 23.09 13.09 -17.74
N GLU A 130 22.75 12.57 -18.92
CA GLU A 130 21.38 12.61 -19.41
C GLU A 130 20.48 11.73 -18.55
N GLU A 131 20.96 10.53 -18.20
CA GLU A 131 20.27 9.62 -17.30
C GLU A 131 20.12 10.22 -15.90
N ALA A 132 21.19 10.79 -15.34
CA ALA A 132 21.15 11.47 -14.04
C ALA A 132 20.09 12.59 -14.02
N ARG A 133 20.03 13.41 -15.08
CA ARG A 133 19.01 14.47 -15.20
C ARG A 133 17.60 13.91 -15.36
N ALA A 134 17.43 12.77 -16.04
CA ALA A 134 16.13 12.11 -16.16
C ALA A 134 15.66 11.57 -14.80
N LEU A 135 16.53 10.87 -14.08
CA LEU A 135 16.26 10.37 -12.73
C LEU A 135 15.97 11.50 -11.75
N ALA A 136 16.69 12.62 -11.83
CA ALA A 136 16.43 13.80 -11.00
C ALA A 136 15.06 14.45 -11.25
N ARG A 137 14.53 14.37 -12.48
CA ARG A 137 13.18 14.85 -12.81
C ARG A 137 12.08 13.90 -12.35
N GLU A 138 12.34 12.59 -12.36
CA GLU A 138 11.38 11.56 -11.91
C GLU A 138 11.34 11.44 -10.39
N GLY A 139 12.49 11.61 -9.75
CA GLY A 139 12.69 11.43 -8.31
C GLY A 139 11.94 12.44 -7.46
N VAL A 140 11.80 12.08 -6.19
CA VAL A 140 11.25 12.96 -5.14
C VAL A 140 12.33 13.11 -4.09
N ALA A 141 12.53 14.34 -3.62
CA ALA A 141 13.46 14.60 -2.51
C ALA A 141 12.94 13.92 -1.22
N ILE A 142 13.80 13.13 -0.59
CA ILE A 142 13.60 12.54 0.73
C ILE A 142 14.49 13.34 1.70
N VAL A 143 13.93 13.78 2.82
CA VAL A 143 14.62 14.58 3.87
C VAL A 143 14.56 13.84 5.19
#